data_AF-W4GUT9-F1
#
_entry.id   AF-W4GUT9-F1
#
_cell.length_a   1.000
_cell.length_b   1.000
_cell.length_c   1.000
_cell.angle_alpha   90.00
_cell.angle_beta   90.00
_cell.angle_gamma   90.00
#
_symmetry.space_group_name_H-M   'P 1'
#
loop_
_entity.id
_entity.type
_entity.pdbx_description
1 polymer ?
#
loop_
_entity_poly.entity_id
_entity_poly.type
_entity_poly.pdbx_seq_one_letter_code
_entity_poly.pdbx_strand_id
1 'polypeptide(L)'
;MARTTKFTEDGHGVVADSAFPVSGGLIGKIRTPLKDGDLERAPACRNGLLLMSNAITALRQAAEWGMGAVEQVYRQLLLPLPYNPEQQQMRLHNIFKLYNFRVRRTGVVGPK
;
A
#
# COMPACT_ATOMS: atom_id res chain seq x y z
N MET A 1 -23.02 -10.44 -16.79
CA MET A 1 -21.88 -9.51 -16.92
C MET A 1 -21.98 -8.42 -15.86
N ALA A 2 -21.33 -8.58 -14.71
CA ALA A 2 -21.30 -7.54 -13.69
C ALA A 2 -20.21 -6.51 -14.04
N ARG A 3 -20.62 -5.33 -14.53
CA ARG A 3 -19.73 -4.17 -14.63
C ARG A 3 -19.46 -3.68 -13.21
N THR A 4 -18.33 -4.07 -12.62
CA THR A 4 -17.87 -3.44 -11.38
C THR A 4 -17.39 -2.04 -11.76
N THR A 5 -18.24 -1.04 -11.59
CA THR A 5 -17.85 0.37 -11.64
C THR A 5 -16.98 0.67 -10.42
N LYS A 6 -15.73 0.21 -10.43
CA LYS A 6 -14.76 0.47 -9.36
C LYS A 6 -14.20 1.89 -9.54
N PHE A 7 -15.02 2.88 -9.23
CA PHE A 7 -14.50 4.21 -8.95
C PHE A 7 -13.94 4.21 -7.53
N THR A 8 -12.80 4.86 -7.33
CA THR A 8 -12.31 5.19 -5.98
C THR A 8 -13.39 6.03 -5.31
N GLU A 9 -13.87 5.62 -4.13
CA GLU A 9 -14.91 6.37 -3.41
C GLU A 9 -14.46 7.80 -3.13
N ASP A 10 -15.41 8.73 -3.06
CA ASP A 10 -15.10 10.12 -2.77
C ASP A 10 -14.34 10.24 -1.44
N GLY A 11 -13.32 11.10 -1.42
CA GLY A 11 -12.39 11.22 -0.29
C GLY A 11 -11.31 10.14 -0.22
N HIS A 12 -11.34 9.11 -1.06
CA HIS A 12 -10.30 8.08 -1.14
C HIS A 12 -9.34 8.33 -2.31
N GLY A 13 -8.14 7.74 -2.23
CA GLY A 13 -7.10 7.88 -3.23
C GLY A 13 -6.20 6.66 -3.30
N VAL A 14 -5.40 6.57 -4.35
CA VAL A 14 -4.38 5.53 -4.56
C VAL A 14 -3.03 6.08 -4.14
N VAL A 15 -2.29 5.35 -3.31
CA VAL A 15 -0.90 5.67 -3.01
C VAL A 15 0.02 5.03 -4.05
N ALA A 16 0.97 5.80 -4.57
CA ALA A 16 1.92 5.38 -5.59
C ALA A 16 3.36 5.82 -5.25
N ASP A 17 4.33 5.27 -6.01
CA ASP A 17 5.74 5.66 -5.95
C ASP A 17 5.96 7.13 -6.38
N SER A 18 7.00 7.78 -5.88
CA SER A 18 7.31 9.18 -6.17
C SER A 18 7.70 9.45 -7.63
N ALA A 19 8.15 8.43 -8.36
CA ALA A 19 8.37 8.49 -9.80
C ALA A 19 7.07 8.36 -10.61
N PHE A 20 5.95 7.98 -9.99
CA PHE A 20 4.68 7.88 -10.70
C PHE A 20 4.22 9.26 -11.17
N PRO A 21 3.94 9.44 -12.47
CA PRO A 21 3.49 10.74 -12.98
C PRO A 21 2.08 11.03 -12.50
N VAL A 22 1.90 12.13 -11.76
CA VAL A 22 0.59 12.64 -11.34
C VAL A 22 0.30 13.93 -12.10
N SER A 23 -0.73 13.90 -12.95
CA SER A 23 -1.12 15.06 -13.78
C SER A 23 -2.62 15.07 -14.05
N GLY A 24 -3.13 16.24 -14.48
CA GLY A 24 -4.53 16.41 -14.90
C GLY A 24 -5.55 15.96 -13.84
N GLY A 25 -6.55 15.18 -14.25
CA GLY A 25 -7.63 14.68 -13.38
C GLY A 25 -7.20 13.64 -12.32
N LEU A 26 -5.92 13.29 -12.25
CA LEU A 26 -5.36 12.41 -11.21
C LEU A 26 -4.84 13.20 -10.01
N ILE A 27 -4.70 14.53 -10.13
CA ILE A 27 -4.31 15.40 -9.01
C ILE A 27 -5.34 15.22 -7.89
N GLY A 28 -4.85 14.89 -6.69
CA GLY A 28 -5.67 14.63 -5.52
C GLY A 28 -6.22 13.21 -5.41
N LYS A 29 -6.27 12.44 -6.51
CA LYS A 29 -6.66 11.02 -6.53
C LYS A 29 -5.48 10.09 -6.32
N ILE A 30 -4.33 10.41 -6.92
CA ILE A 30 -3.07 9.68 -6.68
C ILE A 30 -2.22 10.49 -5.72
N ARG A 31 -1.73 9.83 -4.67
CA ARG A 31 -0.90 10.41 -3.62
C ARG A 31 0.46 9.76 -3.65
N THR A 32 1.49 10.57 -3.89
CA THR A 32 2.89 10.13 -3.92
C THR A 32 3.66 10.82 -2.80
N PRO A 33 4.73 10.21 -2.25
CA PRO A 33 5.63 10.91 -1.35
C PRO A 33 6.20 12.17 -2.01
N LEU A 34 6.55 13.15 -1.19
CA LEU A 34 7.21 14.38 -1.65
C LEU A 34 8.56 14.07 -2.31
N LYS A 35 8.93 14.86 -3.30
CA LYS A 35 10.26 14.81 -3.92
C LYS A 35 11.22 15.72 -3.16
N ASP A 36 12.52 15.50 -3.39
CA ASP A 36 13.55 16.37 -2.83
C ASP A 36 13.33 17.83 -3.25
N GLY A 37 13.41 18.73 -2.28
CA GLY A 37 13.18 20.16 -2.46
C GLY A 37 11.71 20.60 -2.40
N ASP A 38 10.72 19.70 -2.36
CA ASP A 38 9.31 20.11 -2.23
C ASP A 38 8.99 20.73 -0.87
N LEU A 39 9.69 20.30 0.20
CA LEU A 39 9.53 20.89 1.53
C LEU A 39 10.04 22.34 1.60
N GLU A 40 11.09 22.67 0.84
CA GLU A 40 11.69 24.01 0.80
C GLU A 40 10.80 25.02 0.06
N ARG A 41 9.91 24.53 -0.82
CA ARG A 41 8.95 25.36 -1.56
C ARG A 41 7.74 25.79 -0.72
N ALA A 42 7.51 25.17 0.44
CA ALA A 42 6.34 25.41 1.28
C ALA A 42 6.69 25.45 2.79
N PRO A 43 7.52 26.41 3.23
CA PRO A 43 8.04 26.46 4.60
C PRO A 43 6.92 26.60 5.66
N ALA A 44 5.85 27.35 5.35
CA ALA A 44 4.72 27.55 6.27
C ALA A 44 3.96 26.25 6.59
N CYS A 45 3.96 25.28 5.67
CA CYS A 45 3.22 24.01 5.81
C CYS A 45 4.16 22.80 6.01
N ARG A 46 5.46 23.04 6.24
CA ARG A 46 6.52 22.03 6.21
C ARG A 46 6.21 20.80 7.07
N ASN A 47 5.78 21.01 8.32
CA ASN A 47 5.49 19.92 9.25
C ASN A 47 4.31 19.06 8.78
N GLY A 48 3.24 19.68 8.28
CA GLY A 48 2.07 18.96 7.76
C GLY A 48 2.40 18.16 6.51
N LEU A 49 3.16 18.75 5.58
CA LEU A 49 3.63 18.11 4.36
C LEU A 49 4.55 16.92 4.65
N LEU A 50 5.48 17.07 5.60
CA LEU A 50 6.37 16.00 6.03
C LEU A 50 5.58 14.84 6.66
N LEU A 51 4.61 15.14 7.53
CA LEU A 51 3.76 14.12 8.16
C LEU A 51 2.96 13.33 7.11
N MET A 52 2.35 14.03 6.15
CA MET A 52 1.61 13.40 5.05
C MET A 52 2.54 12.52 4.20
N SER A 53 3.72 13.01 3.84
CA SER A 53 4.70 12.25 3.05
C SER A 53 5.15 10.98 3.78
N ASN A 54 5.45 11.08 5.07
CA ASN A 54 5.81 9.92 5.90
C ASN A 54 4.67 8.91 6.00
N ALA A 55 3.42 9.37 6.12
CA ALA A 55 2.26 8.48 6.13
C ALA A 55 2.07 7.74 4.79
N ILE A 56 2.27 8.43 3.66
CA ILE A 56 2.23 7.83 2.32
C ILE A 56 3.34 6.78 2.17
N THR A 57 4.57 7.09 2.56
CA THR A 57 5.70 6.15 2.54
C THR A 57 5.43 4.94 3.42
N ALA A 58 4.92 5.14 4.64
CA ALA A 58 4.60 4.04 5.55
C ALA A 58 3.49 3.13 5.00
N LEU A 59 2.42 3.69 4.42
CA LEU A 59 1.37 2.90 3.80
C LEU A 59 1.91 2.05 2.64
N ARG A 60 2.79 2.65 1.83
CA ARG A 60 3.42 1.96 0.72
C ARG A 60 4.33 0.83 1.19
N GLN A 61 5.21 1.08 2.16
CA GLN A 61 6.06 0.05 2.75
C GLN A 61 5.22 -1.11 3.31
N ALA A 62 4.10 -0.82 3.97
CA ALA A 62 3.18 -1.84 4.46
C ALA A 62 2.56 -2.67 3.32
N ALA A 63 2.20 -2.02 2.20
CA ALA A 63 1.66 -2.70 1.03
C ALA A 63 2.72 -3.57 0.32
N GLU A 64 3.92 -3.04 0.09
CA GLU A 64 5.02 -3.76 -0.57
C GLU A 64 5.46 -4.96 0.27
N TRP A 65 5.69 -4.76 1.57
CA TRP A 65 6.12 -5.83 2.47
C TRP A 65 5.00 -6.81 2.81
N GLY A 66 3.74 -6.37 2.83
CA GLY A 66 2.58 -7.23 2.96
C GLY A 66 2.33 -8.10 1.72
N MET A 67 2.58 -7.57 0.52
CA MET A 67 2.38 -8.29 -0.75
C MET A 67 3.43 -9.40 -0.94
N GLY A 68 4.71 -9.13 -0.62
CA GLY A 68 5.77 -10.15 -0.70
C GLY A 68 5.54 -11.34 0.25
N ALA A 69 4.96 -11.10 1.42
CA ALA A 69 4.68 -12.14 2.41
C ALA A 69 3.68 -13.19 1.90
N VAL A 70 2.66 -12.77 1.15
CA VAL A 70 1.66 -13.69 0.58
C VAL A 70 2.32 -14.64 -0.41
N GLU A 71 3.14 -14.10 -1.32
CA GLU A 71 3.85 -14.91 -2.31
C GLU A 71 4.85 -15.87 -1.64
N GLN A 72 5.58 -15.38 -0.63
CA GLN A 72 6.57 -16.17 0.10
C GLN A 72 5.97 -17.41 0.77
N VAL A 73 4.78 -17.31 1.38
CA VAL A 73 4.13 -18.46 2.05
C VAL A 73 3.84 -19.58 1.04
N TYR A 74 3.26 -19.24 -0.12
CA TYR A 74 2.94 -20.24 -1.15
C TYR A 74 4.20 -20.79 -1.82
N ARG A 75 5.22 -19.95 -2.02
CA ARG A 75 6.55 -20.38 -2.49
C ARG A 75 7.21 -21.36 -1.53
N GLN A 76 7.17 -21.10 -0.22
CA GLN A 76 7.75 -21.97 0.81
C GLN A 76 7.00 -23.30 0.93
N LEU A 77 5.67 -23.26 0.81
CA LEU A 77 4.84 -24.46 0.84
C LEU A 77 4.90 -25.27 -0.46
N LEU A 78 5.47 -24.70 -1.53
CA LEU A 78 5.45 -25.27 -2.89
C LEU A 78 4.02 -25.61 -3.36
N LEU A 79 3.05 -24.78 -2.96
CA LEU A 79 1.64 -24.95 -3.31
C LEU A 79 1.15 -23.78 -4.15
N PRO A 80 0.32 -24.02 -5.17
CA PRO A 80 -0.38 -22.94 -5.84
C PRO A 80 -1.49 -22.37 -4.94
N LEU A 81 -1.82 -21.11 -5.20
CA LEU A 81 -3.04 -20.52 -4.65
C LEU A 81 -4.26 -21.29 -5.19
N PRO A 82 -5.29 -21.59 -4.37
CA PRO A 82 -6.46 -22.32 -4.84
C PRO A 82 -7.19 -21.60 -5.97
N TYR A 83 -7.73 -22.36 -6.91
CA TYR A 83 -8.58 -21.81 -7.98
C TYR A 83 -9.97 -21.40 -7.48
N ASN A 84 -10.51 -22.08 -6.46
CA ASN A 84 -11.82 -21.74 -5.89
C ASN A 84 -11.75 -20.33 -5.24
N PRO A 85 -12.55 -19.35 -5.72
CA PRO A 85 -12.52 -17.97 -5.23
C PRO A 85 -12.78 -17.83 -3.73
N GLU A 86 -13.69 -18.62 -3.16
CA GLU A 86 -14.02 -18.54 -1.73
C GLU A 86 -12.84 -19.01 -0.88
N GLN A 87 -12.23 -20.13 -1.27
CA GLN A 87 -11.04 -20.64 -0.59
C GLN A 87 -9.84 -19.70 -0.76
N GLN A 88 -9.67 -19.14 -1.95
CA GLN A 88 -8.64 -18.14 -2.23
C GLN A 88 -8.82 -16.92 -1.32
N GLN A 89 -10.03 -16.36 -1.24
CA GLN A 89 -10.35 -15.22 -0.39
C GLN A 89 -10.08 -15.53 1.08
N MET A 90 -10.56 -16.67 1.59
CA MET A 90 -10.35 -17.07 2.99
C MET A 90 -8.85 -17.19 3.32
N ARG A 91 -8.07 -17.84 2.45
CA ARG A 91 -6.62 -18.02 2.69
C ARG A 91 -5.89 -16.68 2.67
N LEU A 92 -6.15 -15.83 1.68
CA LEU A 92 -5.54 -14.50 1.61
C LEU A 92 -5.89 -13.65 2.83
N HIS A 93 -7.17 -13.64 3.24
CA HIS A 93 -7.64 -12.92 4.43
C HIS A 93 -6.92 -13.36 5.70
N ASN A 94 -6.73 -14.68 5.88
CA ASN A 94 -6.02 -15.22 7.03
C ASN A 94 -4.53 -14.82 7.00
N ILE A 95 -3.87 -14.91 5.84
CA ILE A 95 -2.46 -14.51 5.69
C ILE A 95 -2.29 -13.03 6.05
N PHE A 96 -3.12 -12.14 5.51
CA PHE A 96 -3.05 -10.71 5.82
C PHE A 96 -3.33 -10.41 7.30
N LYS A 97 -4.32 -11.08 7.92
CA LYS A 97 -4.59 -10.92 9.36
C LYS A 97 -3.41 -11.36 10.22
N LEU A 98 -2.82 -12.52 9.93
CA LEU A 98 -1.66 -13.03 10.66
C LEU A 98 -0.44 -12.12 10.49
N TYR A 99 -0.21 -11.60 9.28
CA TYR A 99 0.88 -10.66 9.04
C TYR A 99 0.66 -9.35 9.79
N ASN A 100 -0.54 -8.78 9.74
CA ASN A 100 -0.89 -7.57 10.50
C ASN A 100 -0.77 -7.79 12.01
N PHE A 101 -1.16 -8.97 12.51
CA PHE A 101 -0.97 -9.33 13.91
C PHE A 101 0.51 -9.38 14.28
N ARG A 102 1.34 -10.05 13.47
CA ARG A 102 2.80 -10.09 13.65
C ARG A 102 3.38 -8.68 13.70
N VAL A 103 3.09 -7.84 12.70
CA VAL A 103 3.60 -6.47 12.61
C VAL A 103 3.22 -5.64 13.84
N ARG A 104 1.98 -5.76 14.34
CA ARG A 104 1.55 -5.04 15.57
C ARG A 104 2.30 -5.51 16.81
N ARG A 105 2.76 -6.77 16.84
CA ARG A 105 3.45 -7.36 18.00
C ARG A 105 4.96 -7.17 17.96
N THR A 106 5.58 -7.21 16.77
CA THR A 106 7.04 -7.22 16.61
C THR A 106 7.59 -5.99 15.91
N GLY A 107 6.73 -5.08 15.47
CA GLY A 107 7.09 -4.05 14.50
C GLY A 107 7.33 -4.64 13.12
N VAL A 108 7.68 -3.77 12.18
CA VAL A 108 8.01 -4.19 10.82
C VAL A 108 9.50 -4.45 10.73
N VAL A 109 9.88 -5.70 10.48
CA VAL A 109 11.28 -6.07 10.26
C VAL A 109 11.53 -5.98 8.76
N GLY A 110 12.28 -4.95 8.34
CA GLY A 110 12.77 -4.85 6.97
C GLY A 110 13.77 -5.96 6.65
N PRO A 111 14.01 -6.27 5.35
CA PRO A 111 15.07 -7.20 4.98
C PRO A 111 16.42 -6.72 5.53
N LYS A 112 17.23 -7.66 6.03
CA LYS A 112 18.65 -7.44 6.29
C LYS A 112 19.41 -7.33 4.98
#